data_AF-A0A8T4SN74-F1
#
_entry.id   AF-A0A8T4SN74-F1
#
_cell.length_a   1.000
_cell.length_b   1.000
_cell.length_c   1.000
_cell.angle_alpha   90.00
_cell.angle_beta   90.00
_cell.angle_gamma   90.00
#
_symmetry.space_group_name_H-M   'P 1'
#
loop_
_entity.id
_entity.type
_entity.pdbx_description
1 polymer ?
#
loop_
_entity_poly.entity_id
_entity_poly.type
_entity_poly.pdbx_seq_one_letter_code
_entity_poly.pdbx_strand_id
1 'polypeptide(L)'
;MIELRKDYILDRWVIISEGRGKRPKQFKKQETMQDATCFFCPGNESMTPPEIGRIAQGDGWKIRWFPNKFAAVVPDVYAAPNKGGLITMPAFGYHEVIAETSDHTKQLWDLSQEDLLALLRVYQARYRELMQRKNVKYVQVFKNHGREAGTSIIHTHTQLVTLPIIPPALLQEIRAANKGGKCQYCEIIKQESKTERKAIETEHFIAICPYASRFNYELWIFPKQHYKTMLDIPPETTKDLSVMMSRVLGKLKELDCAFNYYLHYAPAGKNFHFHIKVAPRMSTWAGFEFSSDVVINSVRPEDPAGRCGCVLCWKVIIKRLQGQIRGEAKSSKSLNSCCTSMPKWGRIQMVNSKVKFGSLLMLVAALGFIGYAIIFFVRNFTDAFLELGITGAQVDKGKDAIIAFSPALYNYISHLHVAVSGFIFATGLAVAGLSWYGVRRGQMWAWVFAVASPVVGLAIALPLHYVYGIATIGHLGLIYLATVIFVIGAVLSLVGLRNPRS
;
A
#
# COMPACT_ATOMS: atom_id res chain seq x y z
N MET A 1 -12.75 7.46 19.47
CA MET A 1 -14.17 7.11 19.66
C MET A 1 -14.46 5.93 18.75
N ILE A 2 -15.23 4.94 19.22
CA ILE A 2 -15.70 3.81 18.40
C ILE A 2 -17.19 4.03 18.20
N GLU A 3 -17.67 3.99 16.97
CA GLU A 3 -19.06 4.29 16.61
C GLU A 3 -19.60 3.26 15.62
N LEU A 4 -20.89 2.94 15.72
CA LEU A 4 -21.59 2.10 14.75
C LEU A 4 -22.44 3.00 13.86
N ARG A 5 -22.22 2.93 12.54
CA ARG A 5 -22.90 3.78 11.56
C ARG A 5 -23.69 2.94 10.57
N LYS A 6 -24.88 3.42 10.23
CA LYS A 6 -25.75 2.78 9.25
C LYS A 6 -25.49 3.35 7.86
N ASP A 7 -25.52 2.48 6.85
CA ASP A 7 -25.55 2.86 5.43
C ASP A 7 -26.75 3.77 5.14
N TYR A 8 -26.61 4.68 4.17
CA TYR A 8 -27.64 5.67 3.85
C TYR A 8 -28.99 5.05 3.48
N ILE A 9 -28.98 3.94 2.74
CA ILE A 9 -30.21 3.35 2.18
C ILE A 9 -30.34 1.87 2.50
N LEU A 10 -29.24 1.19 2.81
CA LEU A 10 -29.23 -0.24 3.13
C LEU A 10 -29.26 -0.48 4.64
N ASP A 11 -29.80 -1.62 5.04
CA ASP A 11 -29.78 -2.07 6.43
C ASP A 11 -28.44 -2.73 6.78
N ARG A 12 -27.36 -2.00 6.53
CA ARG A 12 -25.97 -2.43 6.79
C ARG A 12 -25.32 -1.49 7.78
N TRP A 13 -24.49 -2.05 8.64
CA TRP A 13 -23.80 -1.31 9.68
C TRP A 13 -22.29 -1.45 9.56
N VAL A 14 -21.58 -0.39 9.91
CA VAL A 14 -20.12 -0.34 9.92
C VAL A 14 -19.65 0.20 11.27
N ILE A 15 -18.71 -0.50 11.88
CA ILE A 15 -17.98 -0.02 13.05
C ILE A 15 -16.83 0.86 12.58
N ILE A 16 -16.82 2.14 12.97
CA ILE A 16 -15.70 3.03 12.74
C ILE A 16 -14.81 3.04 14.00
N SER A 17 -13.57 2.57 13.88
CA SER A 17 -12.64 2.37 15.00
C SER A 17 -11.19 2.70 14.63
N GLU A 18 -10.80 3.97 14.81
CA GLU A 18 -9.45 4.50 14.47
C GLU A 18 -8.30 3.77 15.16
N GLY A 19 -8.50 3.29 16.40
CA GLY A 19 -7.48 2.59 17.17
C GLY A 19 -7.02 1.27 16.55
N ARG A 20 -7.85 0.65 15.69
CA ARG A 20 -7.57 -0.65 15.06
C ARG A 20 -6.37 -0.59 14.11
N GLY A 21 -6.11 0.56 13.50
CA GLY A 21 -4.98 0.75 12.58
C GLY A 21 -3.61 0.59 13.24
N LYS A 22 -3.52 0.69 14.57
CA LYS A 22 -2.28 0.57 15.36
C LYS A 22 -1.94 -0.86 15.79
N ARG A 23 -2.76 -1.86 15.43
CA ARG A 23 -2.55 -3.24 15.86
C ARG A 23 -1.23 -3.79 15.29
N PRO A 24 -0.40 -4.46 16.12
CA PRO A 24 0.83 -5.09 15.64
C PRO A 24 0.54 -6.06 14.49
N LYS A 25 1.35 -5.98 13.43
CA LYS A 25 1.34 -6.93 12.31
C LYS A 25 2.62 -7.77 12.40
N GLN A 26 2.47 -9.08 12.60
CA GLN A 26 3.61 -10.01 12.71
C GLN A 26 3.94 -10.69 11.38
N PHE A 27 2.99 -10.75 10.45
CA PHE A 27 3.20 -11.33 9.12
C PHE A 27 3.74 -10.27 8.15
N LYS A 28 4.79 -10.63 7.41
CA LYS A 28 5.35 -9.81 6.33
C LYS A 28 4.40 -9.78 5.14
N LYS A 29 4.34 -8.66 4.43
CA LYS A 29 3.72 -8.57 3.12
C LYS A 29 4.60 -9.39 2.16
N GLN A 30 4.04 -10.40 1.48
CA GLN A 30 4.81 -11.17 0.49
C GLN A 30 5.18 -10.27 -0.69
N GLU A 31 6.44 -10.34 -1.11
CA GLU A 31 6.95 -9.64 -2.28
C GLU A 31 6.32 -10.18 -3.57
N THR A 32 6.13 -9.30 -4.55
CA THR A 32 5.63 -9.64 -5.89
C THR A 32 6.75 -10.31 -6.67
N MET A 33 6.53 -11.52 -7.17
CA MET A 33 7.44 -12.14 -8.15
C MET A 33 7.40 -11.32 -9.45
N GLN A 34 8.55 -10.79 -9.85
CA GLN A 34 8.82 -10.29 -11.20
C GLN A 34 9.56 -11.38 -11.98
N ASP A 35 9.33 -11.43 -13.30
CA ASP A 35 9.88 -12.37 -14.30
C ASP A 35 8.94 -13.47 -14.80
N ALA A 36 7.71 -13.09 -15.19
CA ALA A 36 6.88 -13.91 -16.07
C ALA A 36 6.54 -13.15 -17.36
N THR A 37 6.53 -13.85 -18.49
CA THR A 37 6.06 -13.31 -19.78
C THR A 37 4.67 -12.72 -19.64
N CYS A 38 4.53 -11.43 -19.97
CA CYS A 38 3.24 -10.76 -19.92
C CYS A 38 2.44 -11.00 -21.20
N PHE A 39 1.29 -11.67 -21.08
CA PHE A 39 0.36 -11.92 -22.19
C PHE A 39 -0.24 -10.64 -22.79
N PHE A 40 -0.18 -9.53 -22.05
CA PHE A 40 -0.82 -8.27 -22.46
C PHE A 40 0.13 -7.32 -23.19
N CYS A 41 1.44 -7.58 -23.20
CA CYS A 41 2.41 -6.76 -23.93
C CYS A 41 2.22 -6.84 -25.46
N PRO A 42 2.59 -5.77 -26.20
CA PRO A 42 2.70 -5.81 -27.65
C PRO A 42 3.60 -6.94 -28.14
N GLY A 43 3.21 -7.61 -29.22
CA GLY A 43 3.90 -8.78 -29.78
C GLY A 43 3.42 -10.12 -29.20
N ASN A 44 2.69 -10.10 -28.08
CA ASN A 44 2.13 -11.30 -27.45
C ASN A 44 0.63 -11.48 -27.70
N GLU A 45 0.05 -10.82 -28.72
CA GLU A 45 -1.37 -10.86 -29.03
C GLU A 45 -1.88 -12.28 -29.32
N SER A 46 -1.02 -13.14 -29.88
CA SER A 46 -1.30 -14.57 -30.12
C SER A 46 -1.47 -15.39 -28.83
N MET A 47 -1.02 -14.88 -27.69
CA MET A 47 -1.16 -15.54 -26.39
C MET A 47 -2.50 -15.25 -25.70
N THR A 48 -3.26 -14.27 -26.23
CA THR A 48 -4.61 -13.93 -25.80
C THR A 48 -5.65 -14.49 -26.79
N PRO A 49 -6.91 -14.70 -26.38
CA PRO A 49 -7.99 -15.01 -27.33
C PRO A 49 -8.12 -13.92 -28.41
N PRO A 50 -8.71 -14.24 -29.58
CA PRO A 50 -8.90 -13.28 -30.66
C PRO A 50 -9.57 -11.99 -30.19
N GLU A 51 -9.05 -10.86 -30.65
CA GLU A 51 -9.55 -9.57 -30.24
C GLU A 51 -10.96 -9.30 -30.77
N ILE A 52 -11.78 -8.69 -29.91
CA ILE A 52 -13.08 -8.16 -30.29
C ILE A 52 -12.88 -6.77 -30.90
N GLY A 53 -11.89 -6.02 -30.44
CA GLY A 53 -11.48 -4.77 -31.05
C GLY A 53 -10.32 -4.08 -30.34
N ARG A 54 -9.85 -3.00 -30.95
CA ARG A 54 -8.73 -2.18 -30.47
C ARG A 54 -8.88 -0.73 -30.87
N ILE A 55 -8.14 0.13 -30.16
CA ILE A 55 -7.78 1.48 -30.59
C ILE A 55 -6.34 1.39 -31.08
N ALA A 56 -6.09 1.69 -32.36
CA ALA A 56 -4.76 1.61 -32.97
C ALA A 56 -3.83 2.76 -32.52
N GLN A 57 -2.53 2.51 -32.57
CA GLN A 57 -1.48 3.52 -32.41
C GLN A 57 -0.28 3.15 -33.29
N GLY A 58 -0.13 3.83 -34.43
CA GLY A 58 0.81 3.40 -35.47
C GLY A 58 0.47 1.96 -35.93
N ASP A 59 1.50 1.13 -36.06
CA ASP A 59 1.36 -0.31 -36.37
C ASP A 59 0.94 -1.15 -35.16
N GLY A 60 0.90 -0.55 -33.97
CA GLY A 60 0.51 -1.20 -32.73
C GLY A 60 -0.91 -0.85 -32.29
N TRP A 61 -1.16 -1.07 -31.00
CA TRP A 61 -2.41 -0.73 -30.35
C TRP A 61 -2.16 0.09 -29.09
N LYS A 62 -3.18 0.85 -28.72
CA LYS A 62 -3.23 1.69 -27.53
C LYS A 62 -4.06 1.03 -26.43
N ILE A 63 -5.28 0.64 -26.78
CA ILE A 63 -6.20 -0.12 -25.93
C ILE A 63 -6.70 -1.29 -26.76
N ARG A 64 -6.80 -2.48 -26.19
CA ARG A 64 -7.38 -3.64 -26.86
C ARG A 64 -8.29 -4.42 -25.92
N TRP A 65 -9.32 -5.06 -26.46
CA TRP A 65 -10.24 -5.87 -25.68
C TRP A 65 -10.57 -7.19 -26.39
N PHE A 66 -10.65 -8.24 -25.59
CA PHE A 66 -10.73 -9.62 -26.04
C PHE A 66 -11.42 -10.49 -24.98
N PRO A 67 -11.94 -11.68 -25.33
CA PRO A 67 -12.51 -12.61 -24.37
C PRO A 67 -11.47 -13.03 -23.31
N ASN A 68 -11.91 -13.21 -22.06
CA ASN A 68 -11.05 -13.76 -21.03
C ASN A 68 -10.77 -15.24 -21.33
N LYS A 69 -9.49 -15.63 -21.39
CA LYS A 69 -9.08 -17.03 -21.63
C LYS A 69 -9.59 -18.00 -20.56
N PHE A 70 -9.74 -17.51 -19.33
CA PHE A 70 -10.26 -18.25 -18.17
C PHE A 70 -11.58 -17.62 -17.73
N ALA A 71 -12.54 -17.58 -18.64
CA ALA A 71 -13.84 -16.97 -18.43
C ALA A 71 -14.62 -17.64 -17.28
N ALA A 72 -15.33 -16.83 -16.47
CA ALA A 72 -16.18 -17.32 -15.38
C ALA A 72 -17.61 -17.65 -15.87
N VAL A 73 -17.93 -17.20 -17.08
CA VAL A 73 -19.20 -17.37 -17.79
C VAL A 73 -18.89 -17.59 -19.27
N VAL A 74 -19.69 -18.39 -19.96
CA VAL A 74 -19.50 -18.72 -21.38
C VAL A 74 -20.80 -18.54 -22.17
N PRO A 75 -20.75 -18.16 -23.45
CA PRO A 75 -21.94 -17.84 -24.22
C PRO A 75 -22.63 -19.07 -24.84
N ASP A 76 -22.08 -20.28 -24.69
CA ASP A 76 -22.46 -21.42 -25.52
C ASP A 76 -23.78 -22.09 -25.10
N VAL A 77 -24.12 -22.05 -23.80
CA VAL A 77 -25.30 -22.74 -23.28
C VAL A 77 -26.08 -21.82 -22.35
N TYR A 78 -27.29 -21.45 -22.77
CA TYR A 78 -28.30 -20.82 -21.90
C TYR A 78 -29.43 -21.81 -21.65
N ALA A 79 -29.77 -22.01 -20.37
CA ALA A 79 -30.99 -22.71 -19.97
C ALA A 79 -31.62 -21.98 -18.78
N ALA A 80 -32.95 -22.04 -18.70
CA ALA A 80 -33.66 -21.56 -17.51
C ALA A 80 -33.25 -22.39 -16.28
N PRO A 81 -33.34 -21.82 -15.07
CA PRO A 81 -33.13 -22.59 -13.85
C PRO A 81 -34.03 -23.83 -13.81
N ASN A 82 -33.48 -24.95 -13.36
CA ASN A 82 -34.26 -26.16 -13.10
C ASN A 82 -35.33 -25.90 -12.01
N LYS A 83 -36.36 -26.76 -11.95
CA LYS A 83 -37.51 -26.60 -11.04
C LYS A 83 -37.42 -27.47 -9.77
N GLY A 84 -36.21 -27.89 -9.38
CA GLY A 84 -35.99 -28.73 -8.21
C GLY A 84 -35.76 -27.95 -6.91
N GLY A 85 -35.63 -28.66 -5.78
CA GLY A 85 -35.23 -28.05 -4.50
C GLY A 85 -33.80 -27.48 -4.50
N LEU A 86 -32.94 -27.96 -5.41
CA LEU A 86 -31.63 -27.39 -5.70
C LEU A 86 -31.67 -26.72 -7.06
N ILE A 87 -31.62 -25.38 -7.06
CA ILE A 87 -31.75 -24.57 -8.27
C ILE A 87 -30.39 -24.41 -8.96
N THR A 88 -30.28 -24.88 -10.20
CA THR A 88 -29.08 -24.74 -11.05
C THR A 88 -29.43 -24.21 -12.44
N MET A 89 -28.51 -23.45 -13.05
CA MET A 89 -28.55 -23.03 -14.44
C MET A 89 -27.12 -22.92 -14.99
N PRO A 90 -26.90 -23.04 -16.31
CA PRO A 90 -25.61 -22.74 -16.91
C PRO A 90 -25.14 -21.32 -16.59
N ALA A 91 -23.83 -21.16 -16.35
CA ALA A 91 -23.20 -19.85 -16.16
C ALA A 91 -23.05 -19.12 -17.51
N PHE A 92 -24.19 -18.76 -18.12
CA PHE A 92 -24.25 -18.09 -19.40
C PHE A 92 -23.74 -16.65 -19.30
N GLY A 93 -22.85 -16.24 -20.20
CA GLY A 93 -22.44 -14.85 -20.31
C GLY A 93 -21.16 -14.63 -21.11
N TYR A 94 -20.68 -13.40 -21.10
CA TYR A 94 -19.45 -12.97 -21.76
C TYR A 94 -18.51 -12.43 -20.69
N HIS A 95 -17.29 -12.95 -20.64
CA HIS A 95 -16.22 -12.42 -19.80
C HIS A 95 -15.15 -11.85 -20.73
N GLU A 96 -14.91 -10.54 -20.64
CA GLU A 96 -13.95 -9.81 -21.47
C GLU A 96 -12.89 -9.12 -20.61
N VAL A 97 -11.70 -8.97 -21.19
CA VAL A 97 -10.58 -8.21 -20.64
C VAL A 97 -10.31 -7.03 -21.56
N ILE A 98 -10.04 -5.87 -20.97
CA ILE A 98 -9.62 -4.64 -21.66
C ILE A 98 -8.21 -4.32 -21.16
N ALA A 99 -7.20 -4.53 -22.01
CA ALA A 99 -5.84 -4.07 -21.76
C ALA A 99 -5.78 -2.56 -22.03
N GLU A 100 -5.46 -1.79 -21.00
CA GLU A 100 -5.70 -0.34 -20.95
C GLU A 100 -4.58 0.50 -21.59
N THR A 101 -3.43 -0.11 -21.85
CA THR A 101 -2.27 0.50 -22.51
C THR A 101 -1.38 -0.60 -23.10
N SER A 102 -0.61 -0.30 -24.13
CA SER A 102 0.46 -1.16 -24.63
C SER A 102 1.74 -1.12 -23.78
N ASP A 103 1.88 -0.12 -22.90
CA ASP A 103 3.07 0.03 -22.06
C ASP A 103 2.95 -0.76 -20.75
N HIS A 104 3.75 -1.81 -20.60
CA HIS A 104 3.75 -2.67 -19.42
C HIS A 104 4.03 -1.94 -18.10
N THR A 105 4.82 -0.86 -18.16
CA THR A 105 5.29 -0.14 -16.97
C THR A 105 4.25 0.83 -16.43
N LYS A 106 3.27 1.21 -17.26
CA LYS A 106 2.22 2.14 -16.89
C LYS A 106 1.09 1.44 -16.16
N GLN A 107 0.51 2.15 -15.22
CA GLN A 107 -0.73 1.80 -14.57
C GLN A 107 -1.85 2.74 -15.00
N LEU A 108 -3.09 2.42 -14.65
CA LEU A 108 -4.25 3.22 -15.05
C LEU A 108 -4.14 4.72 -14.67
N TRP A 109 -3.47 5.03 -13.55
CA TRP A 109 -3.23 6.41 -13.11
C TRP A 109 -2.14 7.15 -13.90
N ASP A 110 -1.37 6.45 -14.74
CA ASP A 110 -0.34 7.02 -15.62
C ASP A 110 -0.87 7.31 -17.04
N LEU A 111 -2.13 6.94 -17.32
CA LEU A 111 -2.77 7.21 -18.59
C LEU A 111 -3.03 8.71 -18.77
N SER A 112 -2.89 9.17 -20.02
CA SER A 112 -3.25 10.54 -20.38
C SER A 112 -4.76 10.78 -20.20
N GLN A 113 -5.16 12.06 -20.13
CA GLN A 113 -6.57 12.43 -20.05
C GLN A 113 -7.39 11.92 -21.25
N GLU A 114 -6.78 11.92 -22.44
CA GLU A 114 -7.37 11.42 -23.69
C GLU A 114 -7.51 9.90 -23.67
N ASP A 115 -6.53 9.21 -23.10
CA ASP A 115 -6.49 7.74 -23.01
C ASP A 115 -7.56 7.25 -22.02
N LEU A 116 -7.71 7.93 -20.88
CA LEU A 116 -8.79 7.67 -19.93
C LEU A 116 -10.17 7.93 -20.55
N LEU A 117 -10.32 9.00 -21.33
CA LEU A 117 -11.56 9.26 -22.06
C LEU A 117 -11.84 8.16 -23.10
N ALA A 118 -10.82 7.73 -23.85
CA ALA A 118 -10.94 6.64 -24.81
C ALA A 118 -11.35 5.33 -24.12
N LEU A 119 -10.77 5.03 -22.96
CA LEU A 119 -11.13 3.86 -22.15
C LEU A 119 -12.59 3.90 -21.67
N LEU A 120 -13.07 5.05 -21.18
CA LEU A 120 -14.49 5.23 -20.81
C LEU A 120 -15.43 5.05 -22.01
N ARG A 121 -15.03 5.49 -23.20
CA ARG A 121 -15.79 5.26 -24.44
C ARG A 121 -15.81 3.78 -24.82
N VAL A 122 -14.71 3.05 -24.62
CA VAL A 122 -14.69 1.59 -24.78
C VAL A 122 -15.68 0.93 -23.82
N TYR A 123 -15.73 1.35 -22.55
CA TYR A 123 -16.72 0.83 -21.60
C TYR A 123 -18.16 1.09 -22.08
N GLN A 124 -18.46 2.29 -22.58
CA GLN A 124 -19.79 2.62 -23.12
C GLN A 124 -20.11 1.75 -24.34
N ALA A 125 -19.16 1.56 -25.25
CA ALA A 125 -19.34 0.73 -26.43
C ALA A 125 -19.58 -0.75 -26.07
N ARG A 126 -18.75 -1.34 -25.20
CA ARG A 126 -18.91 -2.73 -24.75
C ARG A 126 -20.21 -2.93 -23.99
N TYR A 127 -20.54 -2.03 -23.06
CA TYR A 127 -21.81 -2.08 -22.33
C TYR A 127 -23.00 -2.06 -23.28
N ARG A 128 -23.02 -1.14 -24.26
CA ARG A 128 -24.10 -1.04 -25.25
C ARG A 128 -24.28 -2.33 -26.03
N GLU A 129 -23.20 -2.88 -26.57
CA GLU A 129 -23.24 -4.11 -27.36
C GLU A 129 -23.69 -5.31 -26.53
N LEU A 130 -23.12 -5.48 -25.33
CA LEU A 130 -23.37 -6.65 -24.50
C LEU A 130 -24.76 -6.66 -23.87
N MET A 131 -25.32 -5.48 -23.55
CA MET A 131 -26.72 -5.37 -23.11
C MET A 131 -27.73 -5.70 -24.22
N GLN A 132 -27.33 -5.67 -25.49
CA GLN A 132 -28.18 -6.09 -26.62
C GLN A 132 -28.14 -7.61 -26.85
N ARG A 133 -27.20 -8.33 -26.22
CA ARG A 133 -27.11 -9.79 -26.37
C ARG A 133 -28.30 -10.46 -25.69
N LYS A 134 -28.87 -11.47 -26.37
CA LYS A 134 -29.97 -12.26 -25.82
C LYS A 134 -29.57 -12.87 -24.47
N ASN A 135 -30.52 -12.90 -23.55
CA ASN A 135 -30.36 -13.45 -22.19
C ASN A 135 -29.39 -12.69 -21.26
N VAL A 136 -28.66 -11.67 -21.71
CA VAL A 136 -27.91 -10.80 -20.81
C VAL A 136 -28.87 -9.87 -20.07
N LYS A 137 -28.76 -9.83 -18.73
CA LYS A 137 -29.57 -8.95 -17.87
C LYS A 137 -28.76 -7.87 -17.19
N TYR A 138 -27.47 -8.10 -17.01
CA TYR A 138 -26.57 -7.15 -16.39
C TYR A 138 -25.16 -7.33 -16.94
N VAL A 139 -24.45 -6.22 -17.02
CA VAL A 139 -23.03 -6.13 -17.38
C VAL A 139 -22.35 -5.55 -16.15
N GLN A 140 -21.28 -6.15 -15.66
CA GLN A 140 -20.47 -5.60 -14.58
C GLN A 140 -19.12 -5.19 -15.14
N VAL A 141 -18.82 -3.89 -15.11
CA VAL A 141 -17.49 -3.35 -15.41
C VAL A 141 -16.75 -3.15 -14.10
N PHE A 142 -15.55 -3.71 -13.96
CA PHE A 142 -14.76 -3.61 -12.74
C PHE A 142 -13.26 -3.71 -13.00
N LYS A 143 -12.48 -3.07 -12.14
CA LYS A 143 -11.01 -3.16 -12.13
C LYS A 143 -10.54 -3.75 -10.81
N ASN A 144 -9.52 -4.59 -10.91
CA ASN A 144 -8.69 -5.01 -9.80
C ASN A 144 -7.27 -4.46 -10.03
N HIS A 145 -6.73 -3.74 -9.06
CA HIS A 145 -5.35 -3.27 -9.09
C HIS A 145 -4.64 -3.70 -7.81
N GLY A 146 -3.47 -4.32 -7.95
CA GLY A 146 -2.69 -4.85 -6.83
C GLY A 146 -3.21 -6.21 -6.32
N ARG A 147 -2.30 -6.97 -5.69
CA ARG A 147 -2.53 -8.35 -5.28
C ARG A 147 -3.66 -8.49 -4.26
N GLU A 148 -3.76 -7.58 -3.30
CA GLU A 148 -4.80 -7.59 -2.26
C GLU A 148 -6.20 -7.30 -2.83
N ALA A 149 -6.29 -6.76 -4.05
CA ALA A 149 -7.53 -6.56 -4.77
C ALA A 149 -7.91 -7.73 -5.69
N GLY A 150 -7.10 -8.80 -5.71
CA GLY A 150 -7.34 -10.00 -6.50
C GLY A 150 -6.87 -9.90 -7.95
N THR A 151 -5.89 -9.04 -8.27
CA THR A 151 -5.24 -9.09 -9.59
C THR A 151 -4.21 -10.21 -9.66
N SER A 152 -4.18 -10.94 -10.77
CA SER A 152 -3.16 -11.94 -11.11
C SER A 152 -2.15 -11.44 -12.14
N ILE A 153 -2.48 -10.35 -12.85
CA ILE A 153 -1.65 -9.75 -13.90
C ILE A 153 -1.35 -8.29 -13.53
N ILE A 154 -0.07 -7.92 -13.57
CA ILE A 154 0.42 -6.57 -13.23
C ILE A 154 0.06 -5.55 -14.32
N HIS A 155 0.12 -5.96 -15.58
CA HIS A 155 -0.23 -5.12 -16.72
C HIS A 155 -1.66 -4.59 -16.55
N THR A 156 -1.81 -3.27 -16.62
CA THR A 156 -3.05 -2.61 -16.24
C THR A 156 -4.20 -3.02 -17.18
N HIS A 157 -5.27 -3.56 -16.59
CA HIS A 157 -6.44 -4.01 -17.31
C HIS A 157 -7.72 -3.80 -16.49
N THR A 158 -8.84 -3.76 -17.19
CA THR A 158 -10.20 -3.78 -16.64
C THR A 158 -10.92 -5.00 -17.17
N GLN A 159 -11.86 -5.52 -16.40
CA GLN A 159 -12.66 -6.67 -16.77
C GLN A 159 -14.12 -6.28 -16.91
N LEU A 160 -14.80 -7.01 -17.77
CA LEU A 160 -16.24 -6.94 -17.94
C LEU A 160 -16.80 -8.35 -17.87
N VAL A 161 -17.83 -8.56 -17.05
CA VAL A 161 -18.55 -9.84 -16.97
C VAL A 161 -20.04 -9.59 -17.15
N THR A 162 -20.69 -10.34 -18.02
CA THR A 162 -22.16 -10.33 -18.15
C THR A 162 -22.80 -11.44 -17.33
N LEU A 163 -24.04 -11.20 -16.90
CA LEU A 163 -24.83 -12.16 -16.13
C LEU A 163 -26.24 -12.29 -16.72
N PRO A 164 -26.85 -13.50 -16.66
CA PRO A 164 -28.22 -13.73 -17.08
C PRO A 164 -29.24 -13.34 -16.00
N ILE A 165 -28.75 -12.81 -14.87
CA ILE A 165 -29.52 -12.34 -13.73
C ILE A 165 -29.03 -10.93 -13.33
N ILE A 166 -29.85 -10.21 -12.57
CA ILE A 166 -29.39 -9.00 -11.87
C ILE A 166 -28.80 -9.44 -10.53
N PRO A 167 -27.56 -9.05 -10.18
CA PRO A 167 -26.95 -9.42 -8.90
C PRO A 167 -27.86 -9.11 -7.69
N PRO A 168 -28.03 -10.03 -6.72
CA PRO A 168 -28.91 -9.82 -5.57
C PRO A 168 -28.58 -8.55 -4.75
N ALA A 169 -27.29 -8.28 -4.53
CA ALA A 169 -26.85 -7.08 -3.83
C ALA A 169 -27.27 -5.79 -4.56
N LEU A 170 -27.17 -5.78 -5.90
CA LEU A 170 -27.63 -4.65 -6.71
C LEU A 170 -29.16 -4.51 -6.67
N LEU A 171 -29.92 -5.62 -6.69
CA LEU A 171 -31.37 -5.57 -6.54
C LEU A 171 -31.79 -4.95 -5.21
N GLN A 172 -31.12 -5.29 -4.11
CA GLN A 172 -31.36 -4.68 -2.81
C GLN A 172 -31.10 -3.18 -2.84
N GLU A 173 -29.98 -2.77 -3.45
CA GLU A 173 -29.60 -1.37 -3.64
C GLU A 173 -30.62 -0.60 -4.48
N ILE A 174 -31.10 -1.18 -5.58
CA ILE A 174 -32.15 -0.58 -6.44
C ILE A 174 -33.46 -0.40 -5.66
N ARG A 175 -33.89 -1.41 -4.89
CA ARG A 175 -35.11 -1.30 -4.08
C ARG A 175 -34.99 -0.18 -3.05
N ALA A 176 -33.85 -0.12 -2.36
CA ALA A 176 -33.57 0.90 -1.37
C ALA A 176 -33.50 2.30 -1.99
N ALA A 177 -32.82 2.44 -3.13
CA ALA A 177 -32.63 3.72 -3.82
C ALA A 177 -33.92 4.32 -4.38
N ASN A 178 -34.97 3.52 -4.55
CA ASN A 178 -36.28 3.94 -5.04
C ASN A 178 -37.37 4.01 -3.97
N LYS A 179 -37.04 3.77 -2.70
CA LYS A 179 -38.02 3.84 -1.62
C LYS A 179 -38.60 5.26 -1.56
N GLY A 180 -39.92 5.40 -1.62
CA GLY A 180 -40.61 6.69 -1.57
C GLY A 180 -40.70 7.46 -2.90
N GLY A 181 -40.47 6.80 -4.05
CA GLY A 181 -40.74 7.37 -5.38
C GLY A 181 -39.73 8.42 -5.87
N LYS A 182 -38.73 8.78 -5.06
CA LYS A 182 -37.62 9.68 -5.40
C LYS A 182 -36.30 8.93 -5.36
N CYS A 183 -35.33 9.38 -6.14
CA CYS A 183 -33.98 8.81 -6.12
C CYS A 183 -33.25 9.20 -4.83
N GLN A 184 -32.99 8.23 -3.95
CA GLN A 184 -32.30 8.46 -2.69
C GLN A 184 -30.85 8.92 -2.89
N TYR A 185 -30.18 8.47 -3.95
CA TYR A 185 -28.82 8.93 -4.27
C TYR A 185 -28.76 10.41 -4.64
N CYS A 186 -29.79 10.96 -5.29
CA CYS A 186 -29.85 12.40 -5.52
C CYS A 186 -29.89 13.18 -4.20
N GLU A 187 -30.58 12.66 -3.18
CA GLU A 187 -30.62 13.29 -1.87
C GLU A 187 -29.29 13.16 -1.13
N ILE A 188 -28.66 11.98 -1.18
CA ILE A 188 -27.31 11.78 -0.63
C ILE A 188 -26.31 12.76 -1.25
N ILE A 189 -26.35 12.95 -2.58
CA ILE A 189 -25.50 13.91 -3.28
C ILE A 189 -25.74 15.33 -2.74
N LYS A 190 -27.00 15.75 -2.62
CA LYS A 190 -27.35 17.09 -2.09
C LYS A 190 -26.87 17.27 -0.66
N GLN A 191 -27.08 16.29 0.21
CA GLN A 191 -26.64 16.30 1.59
C GLN A 191 -25.12 16.37 1.68
N GLU A 192 -24.41 15.42 1.08
CA GLU A 192 -22.96 15.27 1.20
C GLU A 192 -22.18 16.37 0.46
N SER A 193 -22.79 17.03 -0.52
CA SER A 193 -22.17 18.19 -1.19
C SER A 193 -21.80 19.34 -0.24
N LYS A 194 -22.45 19.39 0.94
CA LYS A 194 -22.32 20.42 1.97
C LYS A 194 -21.51 19.95 3.19
N THR A 195 -20.98 18.73 3.18
CA THR A 195 -20.28 18.14 4.34
C THR A 195 -18.76 18.11 4.13
N GLU A 196 -18.04 17.72 5.18
CA GLU A 196 -16.60 17.45 5.11
C GLU A 196 -16.27 16.20 4.29
N ARG A 197 -17.22 15.26 4.15
CA ARG A 197 -17.09 14.01 3.38
C ARG A 197 -17.16 14.20 1.86
N LYS A 198 -17.52 15.38 1.36
CA LYS A 198 -17.26 15.74 -0.04
C LYS A 198 -15.77 15.71 -0.29
N ALA A 199 -15.33 14.73 -1.07
CA ALA A 199 -13.94 14.55 -1.44
C ALA A 199 -13.63 15.46 -2.64
N ILE A 200 -13.81 15.01 -3.89
CA ILE A 200 -13.46 15.79 -5.10
C ILE A 200 -14.76 16.31 -5.69
N GLU A 201 -14.67 17.49 -6.27
CA GLU A 201 -15.69 18.00 -7.15
C GLU A 201 -15.06 18.44 -8.48
N THR A 202 -15.69 18.05 -9.59
CA THR A 202 -15.43 18.57 -10.94
C THR A 202 -16.66 19.32 -11.43
N GLU A 203 -16.72 19.68 -12.71
CA GLU A 203 -17.85 20.42 -13.25
C GLU A 203 -19.17 19.64 -13.09
N HIS A 204 -19.17 18.38 -13.52
CA HIS A 204 -20.35 17.53 -13.59
C HIS A 204 -20.34 16.36 -12.60
N PHE A 205 -19.24 16.09 -11.89
CA PHE A 205 -19.14 14.98 -10.95
C PHE A 205 -18.78 15.42 -9.53
N ILE A 206 -19.15 14.57 -8.57
CA ILE A 206 -18.78 14.65 -7.17
C ILE A 206 -18.31 13.27 -6.69
N ALA A 207 -17.20 13.24 -5.96
CA ALA A 207 -16.74 12.08 -5.23
C ALA A 207 -16.94 12.32 -3.73
N ILE A 208 -17.58 11.40 -3.03
CA ILE A 208 -17.82 11.49 -1.59
C ILE A 208 -17.22 10.28 -0.85
N CYS A 209 -16.84 10.48 0.41
CA CYS A 209 -16.59 9.39 1.35
C CYS A 209 -17.91 9.00 2.01
N PRO A 210 -18.44 7.78 1.83
CA PRO A 210 -19.71 7.38 2.45
C PRO A 210 -19.71 7.51 3.97
N TYR A 211 -20.80 7.96 4.59
CA TYR A 211 -20.90 8.11 6.05
C TYR A 211 -20.62 6.81 6.80
N ALA A 212 -21.05 5.68 6.23
CA ALA A 212 -20.73 4.33 6.68
C ALA A 212 -19.85 3.61 5.65
N SER A 213 -18.67 4.16 5.33
CA SER A 213 -17.69 3.51 4.44
C SER A 213 -17.31 2.12 4.95
N ARG A 214 -17.41 1.10 4.11
CA ARG A 214 -16.96 -0.27 4.39
C ARG A 214 -15.45 -0.42 4.23
N PHE A 215 -14.84 0.39 3.36
CA PHE A 215 -13.39 0.37 3.13
C PHE A 215 -12.73 1.65 3.64
N ASN A 216 -11.49 1.51 4.11
CA ASN A 216 -10.67 2.67 4.45
C ASN A 216 -10.49 3.53 3.18
N TYR A 217 -10.79 4.82 3.26
CA TYR A 217 -10.79 5.74 2.11
C TYR A 217 -11.71 5.34 0.95
N GLU A 218 -12.82 4.63 1.22
CA GLU A 218 -13.84 4.36 0.21
C GLU A 218 -14.38 5.64 -0.41
N LEU A 219 -14.56 5.64 -1.73
CA LEU A 219 -15.11 6.77 -2.49
C LEU A 219 -16.24 6.32 -3.38
N TRP A 220 -17.32 7.10 -3.42
CA TRP A 220 -18.39 6.97 -4.40
C TRP A 220 -18.40 8.19 -5.32
N ILE A 221 -18.25 7.96 -6.63
CA ILE A 221 -18.25 8.98 -7.67
C ILE A 221 -19.62 9.01 -8.33
N PHE A 222 -20.30 10.16 -8.26
CA PHE A 222 -21.62 10.39 -8.84
C PHE A 222 -21.57 11.50 -9.90
N PRO A 223 -22.31 11.37 -11.01
CA PRO A 223 -22.70 12.56 -11.76
C PRO A 223 -23.64 13.40 -10.90
N LYS A 224 -23.51 14.72 -10.95
CA LYS A 224 -24.40 15.64 -10.22
C LYS A 224 -25.82 15.59 -10.78
N GLN A 225 -25.94 15.43 -12.10
CA GLN A 225 -27.20 15.15 -12.76
C GLN A 225 -27.57 13.66 -12.64
N HIS A 226 -28.87 13.38 -12.62
CA HIS A 226 -29.37 12.02 -12.55
C HIS A 226 -29.29 11.33 -13.91
N TYR A 227 -28.39 10.36 -14.02
CA TYR A 227 -28.27 9.43 -15.14
C TYR A 227 -28.45 8.01 -14.64
N LYS A 228 -29.12 7.15 -15.41
CA LYS A 228 -29.42 5.76 -14.97
C LYS A 228 -28.28 4.81 -15.28
N THR A 229 -27.63 5.05 -16.41
CA THR A 229 -26.52 4.27 -16.94
C THR A 229 -25.45 5.20 -17.49
N MET A 230 -24.27 4.64 -17.75
CA MET A 230 -23.20 5.39 -18.41
C MET A 230 -23.50 5.79 -19.86
N LEU A 231 -24.53 5.20 -20.49
CA LEU A 231 -24.94 5.57 -21.85
C LEU A 231 -25.78 6.85 -21.89
N ASP A 232 -26.42 7.21 -20.77
CA ASP A 232 -27.23 8.42 -20.68
C ASP A 232 -26.37 9.68 -20.48
N ILE A 233 -25.06 9.49 -20.22
CA ILE A 233 -24.11 10.56 -19.95
C ILE A 233 -23.66 11.21 -21.28
N PRO A 234 -23.86 12.51 -21.49
CA PRO A 234 -23.43 13.20 -22.71
C PRO A 234 -21.90 13.14 -22.92
N PRO A 235 -21.41 13.32 -24.16
CA PRO A 235 -19.98 13.31 -24.46
C PRO A 235 -19.14 14.29 -23.63
N GLU A 236 -19.61 15.53 -23.45
CA GLU A 236 -18.90 16.54 -22.63
C GLU A 236 -18.86 16.14 -21.16
N THR A 237 -19.95 15.60 -20.62
CA THR A 237 -19.97 15.06 -19.27
C THR A 237 -19.05 13.83 -19.14
N THR A 238 -18.96 12.99 -20.17
CA THR A 238 -18.03 11.85 -20.20
C THR A 238 -16.57 12.32 -20.17
N LYS A 239 -16.25 13.46 -20.80
CA LYS A 239 -14.94 14.11 -20.70
C LYS A 239 -14.64 14.59 -19.28
N ASP A 240 -15.60 15.20 -18.59
CA ASP A 240 -15.40 15.56 -17.18
C ASP A 240 -15.28 14.33 -16.26
N LEU A 241 -15.93 13.20 -16.59
CA LEU A 241 -15.73 11.94 -15.88
C LEU A 241 -14.28 11.45 -15.99
N SER A 242 -13.63 11.58 -17.15
CA SER A 242 -12.22 11.22 -17.25
C SER A 242 -11.35 12.11 -16.36
N VAL A 243 -11.68 13.40 -16.21
CA VAL A 243 -10.98 14.33 -15.30
C VAL A 243 -11.18 13.91 -13.84
N MET A 244 -12.41 13.58 -13.46
CA MET A 244 -12.74 13.05 -12.14
C MET A 244 -11.94 11.77 -11.85
N MET A 245 -11.96 10.80 -12.76
CA MET A 245 -11.22 9.55 -12.64
C MET A 245 -9.71 9.78 -12.50
N SER A 246 -9.13 10.66 -13.33
CA SER A 246 -7.70 11.02 -13.23
C SER A 246 -7.33 11.54 -11.83
N ARG A 247 -8.15 12.44 -11.26
CA ARG A 247 -7.91 12.97 -9.91
C ARG A 247 -8.06 11.89 -8.83
N VAL A 248 -9.04 11.00 -8.94
CA VAL A 248 -9.21 9.88 -7.99
C VAL A 248 -8.04 8.90 -8.09
N LEU A 249 -7.64 8.54 -9.30
CA LEU A 249 -6.54 7.62 -9.58
C LEU A 249 -5.19 8.17 -9.11
N GLY A 250 -4.92 9.46 -9.31
CA GLY A 250 -3.72 10.12 -8.78
C GLY A 250 -3.63 10.03 -7.25
N LYS A 251 -4.77 10.07 -6.57
CA LYS A 251 -4.82 9.90 -5.11
C LYS A 251 -4.64 8.45 -4.66
N LEU A 252 -5.16 7.49 -5.42
CA LEU A 252 -4.88 6.06 -5.17
C LEU A 252 -3.38 5.76 -5.37
N LYS A 253 -2.74 6.41 -6.35
CA LYS A 253 -1.29 6.36 -6.55
C LYS A 253 -0.53 6.91 -5.33
N GLU A 254 -0.94 8.07 -4.82
CA GLU A 254 -0.34 8.65 -3.58
C GLU A 254 -0.51 7.74 -2.36
N LEU A 255 -1.63 7.02 -2.26
CA LEU A 255 -1.88 6.05 -1.19
C LEU A 255 -1.07 4.75 -1.35
N ASP A 256 -0.53 4.48 -2.56
CA ASP A 256 0.19 3.27 -2.92
C ASP A 256 -0.49 1.99 -2.42
N CYS A 257 -1.76 1.86 -2.78
CA CYS A 257 -2.61 0.77 -2.29
C CYS A 257 -3.24 -0.02 -3.44
N ALA A 258 -3.43 -1.31 -3.20
CA ALA A 258 -4.32 -2.11 -4.02
C ALA A 258 -5.74 -1.57 -3.90
N PHE A 259 -6.53 -1.64 -4.97
CA PHE A 259 -7.92 -1.19 -4.97
C PHE A 259 -8.76 -1.94 -5.98
N ASN A 260 -10.07 -1.92 -5.75
CA ASN A 260 -11.05 -2.19 -6.80
C ASN A 260 -11.80 -0.91 -7.14
N TYR A 261 -12.25 -0.78 -8.38
CA TYR A 261 -13.42 0.04 -8.66
C TYR A 261 -14.41 -0.72 -9.51
N TYR A 262 -15.68 -0.36 -9.41
CA TYR A 262 -16.74 -1.00 -10.16
C TYR A 262 -17.89 -0.03 -10.40
N LEU A 263 -18.48 -0.13 -11.60
CA LEU A 263 -19.59 0.72 -12.02
C LEU A 263 -20.91 0.10 -11.54
N HIS A 264 -21.78 0.94 -11.01
CA HIS A 264 -23.14 0.62 -10.60
C HIS A 264 -24.13 1.39 -11.46
N TYR A 265 -25.11 0.68 -12.03
CA TYR A 265 -26.18 1.25 -12.83
C TYR A 265 -27.44 0.39 -12.77
N ALA A 266 -28.56 0.97 -13.19
CA ALA A 266 -29.81 0.25 -13.33
C ALA A 266 -29.78 -0.68 -14.55
N PRO A 267 -30.30 -1.91 -14.43
CA PRO A 267 -30.84 -2.66 -15.56
C PRO A 267 -31.96 -1.86 -16.23
N ALA A 268 -32.21 -2.12 -17.53
CA ALA A 268 -33.17 -1.36 -18.33
C ALA A 268 -34.52 -1.15 -17.62
N GLY A 269 -35.01 0.10 -17.61
CA GLY A 269 -36.32 0.48 -17.07
C GLY A 269 -36.37 0.73 -15.56
N LYS A 270 -35.28 0.57 -14.79
CA LYS A 270 -35.24 0.92 -13.37
C LYS A 270 -34.70 2.34 -13.16
N ASN A 271 -35.26 3.05 -12.19
CA ASN A 271 -34.75 4.34 -11.74
C ASN A 271 -33.59 4.08 -10.76
N PHE A 272 -32.39 4.56 -11.04
CA PHE A 272 -31.21 4.33 -10.22
C PHE A 272 -30.18 5.38 -10.61
N HIS A 273 -29.36 5.85 -9.68
CA HIS A 273 -28.35 6.86 -10.02
C HIS A 273 -27.04 6.16 -10.34
N PHE A 274 -26.57 6.28 -11.58
CA PHE A 274 -25.28 5.73 -11.99
C PHE A 274 -24.15 6.25 -11.09
N HIS A 275 -23.28 5.36 -10.63
CA HIS A 275 -22.11 5.76 -9.86
C HIS A 275 -20.99 4.74 -9.92
N ILE A 276 -19.80 5.17 -9.53
CA ILE A 276 -18.60 4.32 -9.44
C ILE A 276 -18.23 4.21 -7.97
N LYS A 277 -18.07 3.00 -7.46
CA LYS A 277 -17.51 2.77 -6.12
C LYS A 277 -16.05 2.40 -6.26
N VAL A 278 -15.22 3.03 -5.45
CA VAL A 278 -13.78 2.78 -5.34
C VAL A 278 -13.50 2.26 -3.94
N ALA A 279 -12.87 1.09 -3.87
CA ALA A 279 -12.64 0.35 -2.64
C ALA A 279 -11.13 0.04 -2.48
N PRO A 280 -10.37 0.91 -1.78
CA PRO A 280 -8.99 0.62 -1.41
C PRO A 280 -8.89 -0.59 -0.48
N ARG A 281 -7.93 -1.48 -0.76
CA ARG A 281 -7.71 -2.76 -0.06
C ARG A 281 -6.54 -2.67 0.91
N MET A 282 -6.69 -1.77 1.89
CA MET A 282 -5.67 -1.56 2.93
C MET A 282 -5.87 -2.44 4.17
N SER A 283 -7.01 -3.12 4.27
CA SER A 283 -7.38 -4.02 5.36
C SER A 283 -8.03 -5.27 4.79
N THR A 284 -7.77 -6.40 5.44
CA THR A 284 -8.36 -7.69 5.09
C THR A 284 -9.56 -7.93 6.00
N TRP A 285 -10.69 -8.30 5.40
CA TRP A 285 -11.84 -8.80 6.15
C TRP A 285 -11.56 -10.20 6.69
N ALA A 286 -12.05 -10.49 7.89
CA ALA A 286 -11.80 -11.74 8.58
C ALA A 286 -13.11 -12.32 9.13
N GLY A 287 -13.00 -13.30 10.04
CA GLY A 287 -14.14 -14.06 10.54
C GLY A 287 -15.29 -13.19 11.08
N PHE A 288 -15.01 -12.03 11.67
CA PHE A 288 -16.07 -11.12 12.13
C PHE A 288 -16.84 -10.51 10.96
N GLU A 289 -16.14 -9.91 9.99
CA GLU A 289 -16.77 -9.27 8.84
C GLU A 289 -17.51 -10.31 7.96
N PHE A 290 -16.95 -11.51 7.79
CA PHE A 290 -17.59 -12.59 7.02
C PHE A 290 -18.80 -13.22 7.71
N SER A 291 -18.82 -13.32 9.05
CA SER A 291 -19.93 -13.94 9.79
C SER A 291 -21.11 -13.01 10.04
N SER A 292 -20.86 -11.70 10.14
CA SER A 292 -21.88 -10.72 10.54
C SER A 292 -22.32 -9.75 9.44
N ASP A 293 -21.57 -9.66 8.33
CA ASP A 293 -21.65 -8.59 7.32
C ASP A 293 -21.48 -7.16 7.90
N VAL A 294 -21.13 -7.04 9.19
CA VAL A 294 -20.72 -5.79 9.82
C VAL A 294 -19.23 -5.61 9.60
N VAL A 295 -18.86 -4.48 8.99
CA VAL A 295 -17.45 -4.21 8.63
C VAL A 295 -16.82 -3.28 9.66
N ILE A 296 -15.54 -3.52 9.99
CA ILE A 296 -14.75 -2.62 10.83
C ILE A 296 -13.86 -1.76 9.94
N ASN A 297 -14.15 -0.45 9.89
CA ASN A 297 -13.34 0.54 9.21
C ASN A 297 -12.46 1.28 10.22
N SER A 298 -11.16 1.37 9.94
CA SER A 298 -10.21 2.05 10.84
C SER A 298 -9.97 3.52 10.49
N VAL A 299 -10.66 4.05 9.49
CA VAL A 299 -10.56 5.44 9.02
C VAL A 299 -11.94 6.08 9.05
N ARG A 300 -12.05 7.26 9.65
CA ARG A 300 -13.32 8.01 9.64
C ARG A 300 -13.55 8.62 8.25
N PRO A 301 -14.75 8.52 7.67
CA PRO A 301 -15.07 9.18 6.41
C PRO A 301 -14.92 10.70 6.45
N GLU A 302 -15.11 11.32 7.62
CA GLU A 302 -14.90 12.75 7.87
C GLU A 302 -13.43 13.16 7.90
N ASP A 303 -12.54 12.19 8.12
CA ASP A 303 -11.10 12.38 8.12
C ASP A 303 -10.48 11.73 6.85
N PRO A 304 -10.78 12.24 5.63
CA PRO A 304 -10.11 11.77 4.43
C PRO A 304 -8.59 12.05 4.47
N ALA A 305 -8.10 12.77 5.48
CA ALA A 305 -6.70 13.08 5.73
C ALA A 305 -6.05 12.19 6.82
N GLY A 306 -6.76 11.18 7.34
CA GLY A 306 -6.39 10.31 8.46
C GLY A 306 -4.93 10.34 8.88
N ARG A 307 -4.57 11.28 9.79
CA ARG A 307 -3.37 11.32 10.66
C ARG A 307 -2.13 10.53 10.19
N CYS A 308 -1.72 10.73 8.95
CA CYS A 308 -0.43 10.31 8.41
C CYS A 308 0.21 11.54 7.78
N GLY A 309 1.48 11.80 8.10
CA GLY A 309 2.20 13.03 7.78
C GLY A 309 2.56 13.22 6.30
N CYS A 310 1.60 13.09 5.39
CA CYS A 310 1.70 13.61 4.04
C CYS A 310 0.55 14.60 3.81
N VAL A 311 0.91 15.88 3.86
CA VAL A 311 0.06 17.01 3.54
C VAL A 311 -0.36 16.85 2.08
N LEU A 312 -1.62 16.55 1.83
CA LEU A 312 -2.50 17.40 1.01
C LEU A 312 -3.87 16.71 0.92
N CYS A 313 -4.75 17.16 1.81
CA CYS A 313 -6.18 16.95 1.82
C CYS A 313 -6.75 16.90 0.39
N TRP A 314 -7.71 16.02 0.17
CA TRP A 314 -8.45 15.88 -1.07
C TRP A 314 -9.07 17.22 -1.56
N LYS A 315 -9.29 18.17 -0.63
CA LYS A 315 -9.72 19.56 -0.90
C LYS A 315 -8.60 20.58 -1.19
N VAL A 316 -7.35 20.35 -0.74
CA VAL A 316 -6.22 21.31 -0.92
C VAL A 316 -5.55 21.15 -2.29
N ILE A 317 -5.58 19.96 -2.89
CA ILE A 317 -5.06 19.74 -4.26
C ILE A 317 -5.92 20.45 -5.32
N ILE A 318 -7.24 20.54 -5.13
CA ILE A 318 -8.15 21.17 -6.09
C ILE A 318 -7.84 22.67 -6.29
N LYS A 319 -7.47 23.40 -5.22
CA LYS A 319 -7.04 24.80 -5.33
C LYS A 319 -5.73 24.97 -6.09
N ARG A 320 -4.81 24.00 -6.02
CA ARG A 320 -3.51 24.04 -6.72
C ARG A 320 -3.65 23.75 -8.22
N LEU A 321 -4.55 22.82 -8.59
CA LEU A 321 -4.84 22.48 -9.99
C LEU A 321 -5.75 23.51 -10.69
N GLN A 322 -6.71 24.14 -9.98
CA GLN A 322 -7.52 25.22 -10.56
C GLN A 322 -6.69 26.50 -10.84
N GLY A 323 -5.60 26.72 -10.11
CA GLY A 323 -4.66 27.81 -10.38
C GLY A 323 -3.78 27.58 -11.62
N GLN A 324 -3.46 26.33 -11.95
CA GLN A 324 -2.63 25.99 -13.11
C GLN A 324 -3.40 26.00 -14.44
N ILE A 325 -4.72 25.82 -14.42
CA ILE A 325 -5.57 25.81 -15.62
C ILE A 325 -5.97 27.24 -16.06
N ARG A 326 -5.88 28.25 -15.19
CA ARG A 326 -6.36 29.61 -15.49
C ARG A 326 -5.34 30.56 -16.13
N GLY A 327 -4.11 30.14 -16.43
CA GLY A 327 -3.20 30.92 -17.28
C GLY A 327 -2.95 32.38 -16.84
N GLU A 328 -3.05 32.70 -15.55
CA GLU A 328 -2.75 34.04 -15.07
C GLU A 328 -1.31 34.10 -14.55
N ALA A 329 -0.40 34.52 -15.43
CA ALA A 329 0.90 35.01 -15.04
C ALA A 329 0.71 36.36 -14.30
N LYS A 330 0.82 36.37 -12.98
CA LYS A 330 1.01 37.62 -12.21
C LYS A 330 2.25 37.56 -11.34
N SER A 331 2.94 38.69 -11.40
CA SER A 331 4.33 38.93 -11.06
C SER A 331 4.67 38.66 -9.59
N SER A 332 5.88 38.14 -9.41
CA SER A 332 6.57 38.02 -8.14
C SER A 332 6.90 39.42 -7.58
N LYS A 333 6.02 40.01 -6.77
CA LYS A 333 6.34 41.14 -5.87
C LYS A 333 5.17 41.41 -4.91
N SER A 334 5.09 40.61 -3.85
CA SER A 334 4.53 40.95 -2.52
C SER A 334 4.32 39.68 -1.69
N LEU A 335 5.42 39.03 -1.32
CA LEU A 335 5.43 37.94 -0.35
C LEU A 335 6.39 38.33 0.77
N ASN A 336 5.94 39.21 1.67
CA ASN A 336 6.56 39.47 2.98
C ASN A 336 5.61 40.34 3.83
N SER A 337 4.51 39.77 4.33
CA SER A 337 3.80 40.23 5.55
C SER A 337 2.42 39.56 5.71
N CYS A 338 2.37 38.25 5.96
CA CYS A 338 1.16 37.67 6.56
C CYS A 338 1.40 36.26 7.16
N CYS A 339 2.55 36.04 7.80
CA CYS A 339 2.86 34.79 8.48
C CYS A 339 3.21 35.04 9.96
N THR A 340 2.26 35.56 10.72
CA THR A 340 2.34 35.66 12.18
C THR A 340 0.98 35.38 12.79
N SER A 341 0.64 34.08 12.91
CA SER A 341 -0.23 33.46 13.94
C SER A 341 -1.09 32.32 13.39
N MET A 342 -0.49 31.13 13.29
CA MET A 342 -1.19 29.84 13.25
C MET A 342 -0.40 28.80 14.08
N PRO A 343 -1.06 27.77 14.66
CA PRO A 343 -0.41 26.78 15.51
C PRO A 343 0.49 25.86 14.68
N LYS A 344 1.74 25.71 15.13
CA LYS A 344 2.82 25.00 14.43
C LYS A 344 2.62 23.47 14.47
N TRP A 345 2.24 22.86 13.35
CA TRP A 345 2.59 21.48 13.02
C TRP A 345 3.04 21.41 11.57
N GLY A 346 4.29 20.99 11.35
CA GLY A 346 4.96 21.08 10.06
C GLY A 346 6.19 21.99 10.02
N ARG A 347 6.78 22.33 11.18
CA ARG A 347 8.25 22.36 11.24
C ARG A 347 8.66 20.91 10.90
N ILE A 348 9.60 20.71 9.97
CA ILE A 348 10.53 19.57 10.08
C ILE A 348 10.77 19.47 11.57
N GLN A 349 10.34 18.39 12.25
CA GLN A 349 10.69 18.28 13.66
C GLN A 349 12.18 18.49 13.65
N MET A 350 12.64 19.59 14.26
CA MET A 350 14.07 19.79 14.43
C MET A 350 14.42 18.62 15.32
N VAL A 351 14.81 17.50 14.69
CA VAL A 351 15.18 16.31 15.40
C VAL A 351 16.24 16.81 16.32
N ASN A 352 15.92 16.77 17.62
CA ASN A 352 16.73 17.32 18.69
C ASN A 352 18.19 16.98 18.35
N SER A 353 19.07 17.98 18.31
CA SER A 353 20.43 17.78 17.80
C SER A 353 21.14 16.66 18.57
N LYS A 354 20.77 16.46 19.83
CA LYS A 354 21.23 15.36 20.70
C LYS A 354 20.76 13.99 20.23
N VAL A 355 19.55 13.85 19.66
CA VAL A 355 19.08 12.59 19.04
C VAL A 355 19.85 12.28 17.77
N LYS A 356 20.07 13.28 16.90
CA LYS A 356 20.86 13.11 15.66
C LYS A 356 22.31 12.77 15.97
N PHE A 357 22.93 13.50 16.87
CA PHE A 357 24.32 13.29 17.24
C PHE A 357 24.50 11.99 18.05
N GLY A 358 23.61 11.72 19.00
CA GLY A 358 23.63 10.48 19.78
C GLY A 358 23.43 9.24 18.92
N SER A 359 22.47 9.25 17.99
CA SER A 359 22.28 8.14 17.03
C SER A 359 23.45 7.95 16.08
N LEU A 360 24.16 9.03 15.72
CA LEU A 360 25.39 8.95 14.92
C LEU A 360 26.52 8.26 15.70
N LEU A 361 26.74 8.62 16.97
CA LEU A 361 27.75 7.95 17.80
C LEU A 361 27.43 6.46 18.02
N MET A 362 26.16 6.12 18.23
CA MET A 362 25.72 4.71 18.32
C MET A 362 26.01 3.95 17.01
N LEU A 363 25.79 4.59 15.86
CA LEU A 363 26.13 4.01 14.55
C LEU A 363 27.63 3.81 14.38
N VAL A 364 28.45 4.80 14.72
CA VAL A 364 29.93 4.70 14.61
C VAL A 364 30.45 3.56 15.47
N ALA A 365 29.98 3.43 16.72
CA ALA A 365 30.36 2.32 17.57
C ALA A 365 29.93 0.96 16.99
N ALA A 366 28.72 0.86 16.43
CA ALA A 366 28.24 -0.36 15.78
C ALA A 366 29.11 -0.76 14.57
N LEU A 367 29.56 0.22 13.77
CA LEU A 367 30.53 -0.02 12.69
C LEU A 367 31.89 -0.46 13.23
N GLY A 368 32.31 0.02 14.41
CA GLY A 368 33.50 -0.47 15.11
C GLY A 368 33.40 -1.95 15.48
N PHE A 369 32.26 -2.40 16.03
CA PHE A 369 32.01 -3.82 16.32
C PHE A 369 31.97 -4.67 15.05
N ILE A 370 31.40 -4.15 13.96
CA ILE A 370 31.43 -4.81 12.64
C ILE A 370 32.87 -4.97 12.15
N GLY A 371 33.69 -3.92 12.23
CA GLY A 371 35.10 -3.97 11.85
C GLY A 371 35.88 -4.99 12.69
N TYR A 372 35.65 -5.02 14.01
CA TYR A 372 36.25 -6.02 14.89
C TYR A 372 35.84 -7.44 14.51
N ALA A 373 34.55 -7.68 14.23
CA ALA A 373 34.06 -9.00 13.80
C ALA A 373 34.73 -9.46 12.51
N ILE A 374 34.91 -8.58 11.52
CA ILE A 374 35.61 -8.89 10.26
C ILE A 374 37.06 -9.25 10.54
N ILE A 375 37.77 -8.48 11.35
CA ILE A 375 39.17 -8.77 11.72
C ILE A 375 39.25 -10.14 12.41
N PHE A 376 38.35 -10.42 13.36
CA PHE A 376 38.32 -11.69 14.06
C PHE A 376 38.04 -12.87 13.12
N PHE A 377 37.07 -12.72 12.21
CA PHE A 377 36.75 -13.72 11.19
C PHE A 377 37.97 -14.04 10.31
N VAL A 378 38.64 -13.01 9.79
CA VAL A 378 39.80 -13.19 8.91
C VAL A 378 40.94 -13.86 9.65
N ARG A 379 41.23 -13.43 10.89
CA ARG A 379 42.31 -14.01 11.71
C ARG A 379 42.14 -15.51 11.96
N ASN A 380 40.91 -16.00 12.06
CA ASN A 380 40.63 -17.43 12.24
C ASN A 380 41.22 -18.31 11.10
N PHE A 381 41.41 -17.74 9.91
CA PHE A 381 41.95 -18.47 8.76
C PHE A 381 43.42 -18.12 8.45
N THR A 382 44.04 -17.21 9.20
CA THR A 382 45.47 -16.87 9.06
C THR A 382 46.31 -17.52 10.15
N ASP A 383 47.64 -17.39 10.05
CA ASP A 383 48.57 -17.92 11.05
C ASP A 383 48.50 -17.16 12.38
N ALA A 384 47.80 -16.03 12.40
CA ALA A 384 47.56 -15.26 13.60
C ALA A 384 46.52 -15.92 14.54
N PHE A 385 45.62 -16.77 14.02
CA PHE A 385 44.55 -17.61 14.62
C PHE A 385 43.88 -17.14 15.92
N LEU A 386 44.66 -16.85 16.96
CA LEU A 386 44.26 -16.20 18.19
C LEU A 386 43.69 -14.79 17.94
N GLU A 387 42.80 -14.39 18.85
CA GLU A 387 42.16 -13.08 18.83
C GLU A 387 43.18 -11.94 18.89
N LEU A 388 42.78 -10.77 18.40
CA LEU A 388 43.62 -9.58 18.46
C LEU A 388 44.08 -9.36 19.91
N GLY A 389 45.37 -9.11 20.12
CA GLY A 389 45.93 -8.81 21.45
C GLY A 389 46.07 -9.98 22.42
N ILE A 390 45.76 -11.22 22.01
CA ILE A 390 46.11 -12.44 22.72
C ILE A 390 47.43 -12.97 22.17
N THR A 391 48.36 -13.31 23.06
CA THR A 391 49.73 -13.73 22.71
C THR A 391 50.09 -15.06 23.38
N GLY A 392 51.30 -15.56 23.09
CA GLY A 392 51.88 -16.74 23.74
C GLY A 392 51.91 -16.68 25.28
N ALA A 393 51.80 -15.49 25.87
CA ALA A 393 51.73 -15.31 27.32
C ALA A 393 50.38 -15.72 27.92
N GLN A 394 49.29 -15.70 27.13
CA GLN A 394 47.95 -16.10 27.56
C GLN A 394 47.57 -17.48 27.03
N VAL A 395 48.00 -17.80 25.80
CA VAL A 395 47.76 -19.09 25.15
C VAL A 395 49.07 -19.58 24.57
N ASP A 396 49.68 -20.55 25.22
CA ASP A 396 51.02 -21.06 24.92
C ASP A 396 51.09 -21.92 23.64
N LYS A 397 49.93 -22.32 23.08
CA LYS A 397 49.80 -23.11 21.85
C LYS A 397 49.13 -22.31 20.73
N GLY A 398 49.85 -22.11 19.63
CA GLY A 398 49.32 -21.53 18.39
C GLY A 398 48.61 -22.57 17.50
N LYS A 399 48.14 -22.11 16.33
CA LYS A 399 47.39 -22.91 15.34
C LYS A 399 48.01 -24.28 15.05
N ASP A 400 49.30 -24.32 14.68
CA ASP A 400 49.98 -25.56 14.28
C ASP A 400 50.09 -26.55 15.43
N ALA A 401 50.30 -26.07 16.65
CA ALA A 401 50.38 -26.91 17.84
C ALA A 401 49.02 -27.52 18.21
N ILE A 402 47.92 -26.76 18.03
CA ILE A 402 46.56 -27.26 18.25
C ILE A 402 46.21 -28.32 17.19
N ILE A 403 46.54 -28.07 15.92
CA ILE A 403 46.30 -29.02 14.82
C ILE A 403 47.10 -30.31 15.05
N ALA A 404 48.38 -30.19 15.43
CA ALA A 404 49.23 -31.35 15.72
C ALA A 404 48.72 -32.18 16.90
N PHE A 405 48.11 -31.53 17.91
CA PHE A 405 47.49 -32.23 19.04
C PHE A 405 46.18 -32.90 18.65
N SER A 406 45.26 -32.17 17.99
CA SER A 406 43.99 -32.72 17.51
C SER A 406 43.38 -31.83 16.42
N PRO A 407 43.29 -32.32 15.18
CA PRO A 407 42.60 -31.61 14.09
C PRO A 407 41.11 -31.36 14.39
N ALA A 408 40.46 -32.28 15.11
CA ALA A 408 39.07 -32.13 15.52
C ALA A 408 38.89 -30.98 16.53
N LEU A 409 39.82 -30.82 17.47
CA LEU A 409 39.81 -29.71 18.42
C LEU A 409 40.01 -28.36 17.72
N TYR A 410 40.95 -28.29 16.77
CA TYR A 410 41.14 -27.11 15.93
C TYR A 410 39.84 -26.73 15.20
N ASN A 411 39.19 -27.69 14.54
CA ASN A 411 37.94 -27.44 13.82
C ASN A 411 36.82 -26.94 14.74
N TYR A 412 36.74 -27.46 15.97
CA TYR A 412 35.76 -27.02 16.96
C TYR A 412 36.01 -25.57 17.41
N ILE A 413 37.26 -25.22 17.73
CA ILE A 413 37.65 -23.85 18.11
C ILE A 413 37.39 -22.89 16.94
N SER A 414 37.80 -23.29 15.73
CA SER A 414 37.61 -22.50 14.51
C SER A 414 36.12 -22.23 14.23
N HIS A 415 35.26 -23.25 14.39
CA HIS A 415 33.81 -23.11 14.29
C HIS A 415 33.27 -22.10 15.31
N LEU A 416 33.72 -22.13 16.57
CA LEU A 416 33.30 -21.17 17.58
C LEU A 416 33.77 -19.74 17.26
N HIS A 417 35.00 -19.55 16.79
CA HIS A 417 35.47 -18.23 16.35
C HIS A 417 34.63 -17.65 15.22
N VAL A 418 34.30 -18.47 14.21
CA VAL A 418 33.43 -18.07 13.09
C VAL A 418 32.03 -17.73 13.58
N ALA A 419 31.45 -18.57 14.44
CA ALA A 419 30.12 -18.34 15.00
C ALA A 419 30.07 -17.05 15.83
N VAL A 420 31.04 -16.84 16.72
CA VAL A 420 31.14 -15.63 17.57
C VAL A 420 31.32 -14.39 16.71
N SER A 421 32.22 -14.41 15.72
CA SER A 421 32.36 -13.30 14.77
C SER A 421 31.05 -13.00 14.04
N GLY A 422 30.36 -14.03 13.55
CA GLY A 422 29.05 -13.88 12.89
C GLY A 422 27.99 -13.24 13.79
N PHE A 423 27.93 -13.63 15.08
CA PHE A 423 27.00 -13.02 16.04
C PHE A 423 27.36 -11.56 16.37
N ILE A 424 28.65 -11.22 16.50
CA ILE A 424 29.10 -9.83 16.71
C ILE A 424 28.73 -8.98 15.49
N PHE A 425 28.98 -9.49 14.28
CA PHE A 425 28.64 -8.80 13.03
C PHE A 425 27.13 -8.56 12.88
N ALA A 426 26.32 -9.60 13.10
CA ALA A 426 24.85 -9.50 13.03
C ALA A 426 24.29 -8.52 14.07
N THR A 427 24.83 -8.55 15.30
CA THR A 427 24.48 -7.61 16.36
C THR A 427 24.84 -6.18 15.96
N GLY A 428 26.05 -5.96 15.43
CA GLY A 428 26.48 -4.67 14.92
C GLY A 428 25.58 -4.13 13.80
N LEU A 429 25.19 -4.96 12.84
CA LEU A 429 24.24 -4.58 11.78
C LEU A 429 22.87 -4.18 12.33
N ALA A 430 22.33 -4.96 13.27
CA ALA A 430 21.04 -4.66 13.90
C ALA A 430 21.09 -3.31 14.64
N VAL A 431 22.14 -3.08 15.44
CA VAL A 431 22.33 -1.82 16.17
C VAL A 431 22.54 -0.64 15.21
N ALA A 432 23.30 -0.82 14.14
CA ALA A 432 23.51 0.20 13.10
C ALA A 432 22.18 0.61 12.43
N GLY A 433 21.36 -0.37 12.01
CA GLY A 433 20.06 -0.12 11.39
C GLY A 433 19.07 0.56 12.34
N LEU A 434 18.97 0.06 13.58
CA LEU A 434 18.10 0.65 14.61
C LEU A 434 18.52 2.07 14.96
N SER A 435 19.82 2.35 15.03
CA SER A 435 20.37 3.67 15.35
C SER A 435 20.15 4.66 14.20
N TRP A 436 20.51 4.27 12.97
CA TRP A 436 20.42 5.12 11.78
C TRP A 436 18.99 5.50 11.43
N TYR A 437 18.05 4.56 11.56
CA TYR A 437 16.67 4.76 11.15
C TYR A 437 15.74 5.03 12.33
N GLY A 438 15.66 4.10 13.29
CA GLY A 438 14.68 4.15 14.37
C GLY A 438 14.98 5.24 15.40
N VAL A 439 16.15 5.19 16.03
CA VAL A 439 16.57 6.16 17.05
C VAL A 439 16.61 7.57 16.46
N ARG A 440 17.20 7.73 15.27
CA ARG A 440 17.29 9.01 14.56
C ARG A 440 15.92 9.64 14.25
N ARG A 441 14.86 8.84 14.13
CA ARG A 441 13.47 9.28 13.91
C ARG A 441 12.69 9.53 15.20
N GLY A 442 13.34 9.45 16.36
CA GLY A 442 12.68 9.72 17.64
C GLY A 442 11.98 8.52 18.27
N GLN A 443 12.27 7.29 17.81
CA GLN A 443 11.51 6.11 18.24
C GLN A 443 12.14 5.46 19.49
N MET A 444 11.47 5.58 20.65
CA MET A 444 11.94 5.01 21.92
C MET A 444 12.15 3.50 21.90
N TRP A 445 11.27 2.75 21.23
CA TRP A 445 11.41 1.29 21.14
C TRP A 445 12.70 0.91 20.41
N ALA A 446 13.03 1.62 19.32
CA ALA A 446 14.25 1.35 18.56
C ALA A 446 15.50 1.64 19.40
N TRP A 447 15.46 2.67 20.24
CA TRP A 447 16.53 2.96 21.20
C TRP A 447 16.69 1.84 22.23
N VAL A 448 15.58 1.36 22.82
CA VAL A 448 15.61 0.27 23.80
C VAL A 448 16.26 -0.98 23.21
N PHE A 449 15.87 -1.40 22.01
CA PHE A 449 16.44 -2.58 21.38
C PHE A 449 17.87 -2.37 20.88
N ALA A 450 18.22 -1.17 20.41
CA ALA A 450 19.59 -0.84 20.02
C ALA A 450 20.54 -0.93 21.21
N VAL A 451 20.10 -0.57 22.42
CA VAL A 451 20.90 -0.65 23.66
C VAL A 451 20.87 -2.06 24.27
N ALA A 452 19.71 -2.67 24.38
CA ALA A 452 19.58 -3.98 25.05
C ALA A 452 20.38 -5.08 24.35
N SER A 453 20.41 -5.08 23.02
CA SER A 453 21.09 -6.11 22.22
C SER A 453 22.59 -6.27 22.56
N PRO A 454 23.44 -5.23 22.45
CA PRO A 454 24.85 -5.34 22.81
C PRO A 454 25.08 -5.49 24.32
N VAL A 455 24.22 -4.91 25.17
CA VAL A 455 24.35 -5.02 26.64
C VAL A 455 24.19 -6.46 27.11
N VAL A 456 23.20 -7.19 26.60
CA VAL A 456 23.01 -8.61 26.95
C VAL A 456 24.21 -9.44 26.52
N GLY A 457 24.73 -9.23 25.30
CA GLY A 457 25.90 -9.94 24.81
C GLY A 457 27.15 -9.68 25.65
N LEU A 458 27.45 -8.40 25.94
CA LEU A 458 28.62 -8.02 26.74
C LEU A 458 28.51 -8.46 28.20
N ALA A 459 27.32 -8.39 28.81
CA ALA A 459 27.12 -8.81 30.20
C ALA A 459 27.42 -10.30 30.42
N ILE A 460 27.18 -11.13 29.39
CA ILE A 460 27.46 -12.57 29.44
C ILE A 460 28.92 -12.87 29.10
N ALA A 461 29.45 -12.25 28.04
CA ALA A 461 30.78 -12.59 27.52
C ALA A 461 31.93 -11.97 28.35
N LEU A 462 31.78 -10.71 28.79
CA LEU A 462 32.88 -9.95 29.38
C LEU A 462 33.42 -10.54 30.70
N PRO A 463 32.61 -11.07 31.65
CA PRO A 463 33.13 -11.62 32.89
C PRO A 463 34.14 -12.76 32.70
N LEU A 464 33.91 -13.63 31.70
CA LEU A 464 34.79 -14.78 31.45
C LEU A 464 36.20 -14.35 31.01
N HIS A 465 36.36 -13.18 30.40
CA HIS A 465 37.68 -12.70 29.99
C HIS A 465 38.58 -12.37 31.19
N TYR A 466 37.98 -11.93 32.29
CA TYR A 466 38.71 -11.69 33.54
C TYR A 466 39.00 -13.00 34.28
N VAL A 467 38.00 -13.90 34.34
CA VAL A 467 38.16 -15.21 35.00
C VAL A 467 39.25 -16.03 34.32
N TYR A 468 39.34 -15.98 32.99
CA TYR A 468 40.35 -16.71 32.21
C TYR A 468 41.66 -15.93 32.00
N GLY A 469 41.82 -14.74 32.58
CA GLY A 469 43.07 -13.98 32.49
C GLY A 469 43.40 -13.42 31.10
N ILE A 470 42.40 -13.32 30.22
CA ILE A 470 42.55 -12.85 28.83
C ILE A 470 42.05 -11.41 28.61
N ALA A 471 41.64 -10.71 29.66
CA ALA A 471 41.20 -9.31 29.62
C ALA A 471 42.37 -8.31 29.42
N THR A 472 43.17 -8.50 28.36
CA THR A 472 44.30 -7.61 28.05
C THR A 472 43.84 -6.34 27.33
N ILE A 473 44.63 -5.25 27.43
CA ILE A 473 44.36 -3.99 26.71
C ILE A 473 44.38 -4.22 25.20
N GLY A 474 45.30 -5.05 24.69
CA GLY A 474 45.36 -5.37 23.26
C GLY A 474 44.12 -6.11 22.76
N HIS A 475 43.49 -6.89 23.64
CA HIS A 475 42.35 -7.72 23.31
C HIS A 475 41.01 -6.99 23.44
N LEU A 476 40.76 -6.38 24.61
CA LEU A 476 39.49 -5.72 24.90
C LEU A 476 39.52 -4.20 24.67
N GLY A 477 40.67 -3.59 24.39
CA GLY A 477 40.81 -2.13 24.27
C GLY A 477 39.89 -1.51 23.21
N LEU A 478 39.79 -2.14 22.02
CA LEU A 478 38.87 -1.68 20.97
C LEU A 478 37.41 -1.85 21.36
N ILE A 479 37.08 -2.92 22.08
CA ILE A 479 35.72 -3.18 22.59
C ILE A 479 35.35 -2.15 23.65
N TYR A 480 36.25 -1.79 24.56
CA TYR A 480 36.03 -0.72 25.54
C TYR A 480 35.84 0.63 24.87
N LEU A 481 36.67 0.97 23.88
CA LEU A 481 36.54 2.21 23.13
C LEU A 481 35.18 2.31 22.43
N ALA A 482 34.79 1.26 21.69
CA ALA A 482 33.49 1.21 21.02
C ALA A 482 32.32 1.28 22.02
N THR A 483 32.44 0.61 23.16
CA THR A 483 31.43 0.64 24.23
C THR A 483 31.27 2.04 24.83
N VAL A 484 32.37 2.76 25.09
CA VAL A 484 32.32 4.14 25.61
C VAL A 484 31.63 5.07 24.61
N ILE A 485 32.02 5.02 23.33
CA ILE A 485 31.38 5.81 22.26
C ILE A 485 29.88 5.50 22.18
N PHE A 486 29.52 4.21 22.26
CA PHE A 486 28.14 3.76 22.21
C PHE A 486 27.32 4.28 23.39
N VAL A 487 27.83 4.17 24.61
CA VAL A 487 27.14 4.63 25.83
C VAL A 487 26.92 6.13 25.79
N ILE A 488 27.92 6.93 25.37
CA ILE A 488 27.76 8.38 25.18
C ILE A 488 26.65 8.66 24.16
N GLY A 489 26.66 7.97 23.02
CA GLY A 489 25.63 8.10 22.00
C GLY A 489 24.22 7.72 22.50
N ALA A 490 24.11 6.63 23.25
CA ALA A 490 22.87 6.15 23.84
C ALA A 490 22.30 7.14 24.87
N VAL A 491 23.15 7.69 25.74
CA VAL A 491 22.73 8.70 26.73
C VAL A 491 22.29 9.99 26.04
N LEU A 492 23.06 10.50 25.09
CA LEU A 492 22.72 11.74 24.37
C LEU A 492 21.41 11.60 23.58
N SER A 493 21.22 10.47 22.90
CA SER A 493 19.97 10.20 22.20
C SER A 493 18.79 10.01 23.16
N LEU A 494 18.96 9.34 24.30
CA LEU A 494 17.92 9.20 25.32
C LEU A 494 17.48 10.54 25.91
N VAL A 495 18.44 11.42 26.24
CA VAL A 495 18.16 12.78 26.71
C VAL A 495 17.32 13.53 25.67
N GLY A 496 17.70 13.42 24.40
CA GLY A 496 16.97 14.08 23.33
C GLY A 496 15.59 13.48 23.03
N LEU A 497 15.43 12.17 23.25
CA LEU A 497 14.16 11.46 23.11
C LEU A 497 13.18 11.80 24.25
N ARG A 498 13.68 11.96 25.48
CA ARG A 498 12.87 12.33 26.66
C ARG A 498 12.51 13.81 26.68
N ASN A 499 13.35 14.68 26.13
CA ASN A 499 13.15 16.13 26.09
C ASN A 499 13.06 16.65 24.64
N PRO A 500 11.95 16.41 23.92
CA PRO A 500 11.79 16.83 22.52
C PRO A 500 11.67 18.36 22.33
N ARG A 501 11.71 19.15 23.40
CA ARG A 501 11.63 20.62 23.39
C ARG A 501 12.98 21.34 23.56
N SER A 502 14.09 20.63 23.82
CA SER A 502 15.44 21.20 24.05
C SER A 502 16.27 21.28 22.78
#